data_AF-A0A158M7L0-F1
#
_entry.id   AF-A0A158M7L0-F1
#
_cell.length_a   1.000
_cell.length_b   1.000
_cell.length_c   1.000
_cell.angle_alpha   90.00
_cell.angle_beta   90.00
_cell.angle_gamma   90.00
#
_symmetry.space_group_name_H-M   'P 1'
#
loop_
_entity.id
_entity.type
_entity.pdbx_description
1 polymer ?
#
loop_
_entity_poly.entity_id
_entity_poly.type
_entity_poly.pdbx_seq_one_letter_code
_entity_poly.pdbx_strand_id
1 'polypeptide(L)'
;MNHFFLALDPAAFRDAGSFEDEMDELIDTMHETPAADPQTPVLVPGDLEAAEALRRDIEGVPISRALDDKLRMICERSGACYVLGLRDDKDAS
;
A
#
# COMPACT_ATOMS: atom_id res chain seq x y z
N MET A 1 -13.65 -17.31 -13.89
CA MET A 1 -14.09 -16.01 -13.30
C MET A 1 -13.95 -14.98 -14.41
N ASN A 2 -15.00 -14.21 -14.71
CA ASN A 2 -14.92 -13.16 -15.74
C ASN A 2 -14.43 -11.87 -15.08
N HIS A 3 -13.46 -11.20 -15.72
CA HIS A 3 -12.88 -9.96 -15.27
C HIS A 3 -12.93 -8.95 -16.40
N PHE A 4 -13.32 -7.73 -16.06
CA PHE A 4 -13.30 -6.59 -16.98
C PHE A 4 -12.26 -5.59 -16.49
N PHE A 5 -11.46 -5.08 -17.41
CA PHE A 5 -10.45 -4.07 -17.17
C PHE A 5 -10.62 -2.95 -18.20
N LEU A 6 -10.45 -1.70 -17.76
CA LEU A 6 -10.45 -0.51 -18.60
C LEU A 6 -9.23 0.34 -18.24
N ALA A 7 -8.47 0.74 -19.26
CA ALA A 7 -7.40 1.71 -19.13
C ALA A 7 -7.74 2.90 -20.04
N LEU A 8 -7.61 4.11 -19.50
CA LEU A 8 -7.83 5.37 -20.22
C LEU A 8 -6.52 6.15 -20.19
N ASP A 9 -6.15 6.72 -21.33
CA ASP A 9 -4.98 7.59 -21.47
C ASP A 9 -5.43 9.06 -21.30
N PRO A 10 -5.04 9.75 -20.21
CA PRO A 10 -5.39 11.16 -20.01
C PRO A 10 -4.89 12.08 -21.13
N ALA A 11 -3.74 11.77 -21.74
CA ALA A 11 -3.15 12.57 -22.81
C ALA A 11 -3.99 12.55 -24.11
N ALA A 12 -4.93 11.62 -24.24
CA ALA A 12 -5.89 11.60 -25.34
C ALA A 12 -7.00 12.67 -25.21
N PHE A 13 -7.14 13.31 -24.03
CA PHE A 13 -8.20 14.27 -23.74
C PHE A 13 -7.69 15.67 -23.44
N ARG A 14 -6.46 15.80 -22.94
CA ARG A 14 -5.87 17.04 -22.41
C ARG A 14 -4.35 17.07 -22.63
N ASP A 15 -3.73 18.23 -22.41
CA ASP A 15 -2.27 18.36 -22.48
C ASP A 15 -1.59 17.52 -21.39
N ALA A 16 -0.44 16.93 -21.72
CA ALA A 16 0.29 16.06 -20.79
C ALA A 16 0.73 16.83 -19.54
N GLY A 17 0.53 16.25 -18.36
CA GLY A 17 0.82 16.87 -17.06
C GLY A 17 -0.33 17.68 -16.48
N SER A 18 -1.22 18.23 -17.32
CA SER A 18 -2.31 19.08 -16.83
C SER A 18 -3.38 18.29 -16.07
N PHE A 19 -3.48 16.98 -16.29
CA PHE A 19 -4.41 16.12 -15.58
C PHE A 19 -3.89 15.80 -14.17
N GLU A 20 -2.60 15.48 -14.07
CA GLU A 20 -1.93 15.20 -12.82
C GLU A 20 -1.96 16.42 -11.88
N ASP A 21 -1.60 17.60 -12.39
CA ASP A 21 -1.62 18.85 -11.61
C ASP A 21 -3.03 19.16 -11.06
N GLU A 22 -4.08 19.01 -11.89
CA GLU A 22 -5.47 19.21 -11.47
C GLU A 22 -5.92 18.17 -10.43
N MET A 23 -5.38 16.94 -10.49
CA MET A 23 -5.68 15.91 -9.51
C MET A 23 -4.99 16.15 -8.18
N ASP A 24 -3.75 16.62 -8.19
CA ASP A 24 -3.05 17.03 -6.99
C ASP A 24 -3.78 18.19 -6.30
N GLU A 25 -4.21 19.22 -7.05
CA GLU A 25 -4.99 20.34 -6.49
C GLU A 25 -6.32 19.87 -5.89
N LEU A 26 -6.99 18.90 -6.52
CA LEU A 26 -8.23 18.32 -5.97
C LEU A 26 -7.98 17.60 -4.64
N ILE A 27 -6.92 16.78 -4.57
CA ILE A 27 -6.55 16.02 -3.39
C ILE A 27 -6.21 16.99 -2.24
N ASP A 28 -5.36 17.98 -2.52
CA ASP A 28 -4.98 19.01 -1.53
C ASP A 28 -6.20 19.75 -1.01
N THR A 29 -7.11 20.17 -1.89
CA THR A 29 -8.37 20.83 -1.51
C THR A 29 -9.22 19.95 -0.58
N MET A 30 -9.28 18.63 -0.83
CA MET A 30 -9.99 17.70 0.04
C MET A 30 -9.33 17.60 1.41
N HIS A 31 -8.00 17.49 1.47
CA HIS A 31 -7.25 17.41 2.74
C HIS A 31 -7.34 18.70 3.56
N GLU A 32 -7.39 19.86 2.92
CA GLU A 32 -7.53 21.16 3.58
C GLU A 32 -8.95 21.47 4.07
N THR A 33 -9.95 20.70 3.62
CA THR A 33 -11.33 20.90 4.03
C THR A 33 -11.49 20.62 5.53
N PRO A 34 -12.13 21.52 6.30
CA PRO A 34 -12.37 21.30 7.72
C PRO A 34 -13.08 19.98 7.98
N ALA A 35 -12.45 19.11 8.76
CA ALA A 35 -13.02 17.83 9.13
C ALA A 35 -14.30 18.02 9.98
N ALA A 36 -15.31 17.18 9.72
CA ALA A 36 -16.54 17.17 10.52
C ALA A 36 -16.27 16.75 11.98
N ASP A 37 -15.29 15.87 12.18
CA ASP A 37 -14.73 15.52 13.49
C ASP A 37 -13.26 15.97 13.54
N PRO A 38 -12.87 16.87 14.44
CA PRO A 38 -11.48 17.31 14.59
C PRO A 38 -10.46 16.20 14.89
N GLN A 39 -10.91 15.02 15.35
CA GLN A 39 -10.03 13.87 15.60
C GLN A 39 -9.81 12.99 14.37
N THR A 40 -10.59 13.19 13.30
CA THR A 40 -10.56 12.35 12.11
C THR A 40 -10.37 13.23 10.87
N PRO A 41 -9.15 13.35 10.32
CA PRO A 41 -8.89 14.20 9.17
C PRO A 41 -9.67 13.71 7.93
N VAL A 42 -9.89 14.62 6.97
CA VAL A 42 -10.42 14.25 5.65
C VAL A 42 -9.34 13.47 4.91
N LEU A 43 -9.72 12.34 4.31
CA LEU A 43 -8.82 11.46 3.56
C LEU A 43 -9.43 11.16 2.19
N VAL A 44 -8.57 10.94 1.20
CA VAL A 44 -8.95 10.45 -0.12
C VAL A 44 -8.67 8.94 -0.24
N PRO A 45 -9.35 8.23 -1.16
CA PRO A 45 -9.08 6.82 -1.39
C PRO A 45 -7.59 6.59 -1.73
N GLY A 46 -6.94 5.70 -0.98
CA GLY A 46 -5.52 5.38 -1.14
C GLY A 46 -4.60 5.95 -0.05
N ASP A 47 -5.02 6.98 0.71
CA ASP A 47 -4.16 7.59 1.73
C ASP A 47 -3.76 6.60 2.84
N LEU A 48 -4.72 5.84 3.35
CA LEU A 48 -4.49 4.87 4.41
C LEU A 48 -3.59 3.74 3.92
N GLU A 49 -3.81 3.27 2.71
CA GLU A 49 -2.99 2.23 2.07
C GLU A 49 -1.57 2.72 1.82
N ALA A 50 -1.38 3.97 1.37
CA ALA A 50 -0.07 4.57 1.16
C ALA A 50 0.69 4.72 2.48
N ALA A 51 0.03 5.20 3.55
CA ALA A 51 0.62 5.31 4.88
C ALA A 51 1.02 3.94 5.44
N GLU A 52 0.16 2.93 5.31
CA GLU A 52 0.43 1.58 5.77
C GLU A 52 1.53 0.90 4.93
N ALA A 53 1.60 1.18 3.62
CA ALA A 53 2.67 0.69 2.75
C ALA A 53 4.02 1.26 3.18
N LEU A 54 4.11 2.57 3.40
CA LEU A 54 5.33 3.22 3.91
C LEU A 54 5.74 2.64 5.27
N ARG A 55 4.77 2.45 6.18
CA ARG A 55 5.03 1.84 7.48
C ARG A 55 5.59 0.43 7.35
N ARG A 56 4.99 -0.41 6.48
CA ARG A 56 5.42 -1.80 6.26
C ARG A 56 6.72 -1.92 5.48
N ASP A 57 7.08 -0.93 4.68
CA ASP A 57 8.39 -0.87 4.01
C ASP A 57 9.53 -0.76 5.03
N ILE A 58 9.29 0.00 6.10
CA ILE A 58 10.27 0.23 7.18
C ILE A 58 10.18 -0.88 8.24
N GLU A 59 8.99 -1.12 8.78
CA GLU A 59 8.78 -2.00 9.93
C GLU A 59 8.68 -3.48 9.53
N GLY A 60 8.40 -3.76 8.25
CA GLY A 60 8.06 -5.09 7.75
C GLY A 60 6.57 -5.38 7.79
N VAL A 61 6.15 -6.40 7.04
CA VAL A 61 4.74 -6.82 6.96
C VAL A 61 4.41 -7.74 8.13
N PRO A 62 3.46 -7.38 9.01
CA PRO A 62 3.06 -8.26 10.10
C PRO A 62 2.33 -9.48 9.55
N ILE A 63 2.80 -10.67 9.94
CA ILE A 63 2.15 -11.95 9.64
C ILE A 63 1.72 -12.61 10.94
N SER A 64 0.55 -13.26 10.93
CA SER A 64 0.11 -14.03 12.08
C SER A 64 0.93 -15.31 12.22
N ARG A 65 1.08 -15.80 13.46
CA ARG A 65 1.76 -17.08 13.72
C ARG A 65 1.18 -18.24 12.91
N ALA A 66 -0.15 -18.31 12.80
CA ALA A 66 -0.81 -19.35 12.03
C ALA A 66 -0.48 -19.28 10.52
N LEU A 67 -0.31 -18.08 9.97
CA LEU A 67 0.14 -17.91 8.59
C LEU A 67 1.61 -18.31 8.44
N ASP A 68 2.46 -17.95 9.40
CA ASP A 68 3.87 -18.35 9.42
C ASP A 68 4.05 -19.87 9.39
N ASP A 69 3.36 -20.57 10.30
CA ASP A 69 3.36 -22.04 10.38
C ASP A 69 2.90 -22.66 9.05
N LYS A 70 1.87 -22.08 8.43
CA LYS A 70 1.36 -22.53 7.12
C LYS A 70 2.38 -22.33 5.99
N LEU A 71 3.07 -21.19 5.97
CA LEU A 71 4.09 -20.90 4.96
C LEU A 71 5.28 -21.86 5.09
N ARG A 72 5.74 -22.15 6.31
CA ARG A 72 6.79 -23.14 6.57
C ARG A 72 6.44 -24.52 6.01
N MET A 73 5.24 -25.02 6.32
CA MET A 73 4.76 -26.30 5.79
C MET A 73 4.70 -26.33 4.26
N ILE A 74 4.33 -25.22 3.61
CA ILE A 74 4.31 -25.13 2.14
C ILE A 74 5.73 -25.18 1.57
N CYS A 75 6.67 -24.43 2.16
CA CYS A 75 8.09 -24.45 1.79
C CYS A 75 8.70 -25.86 1.91
N GLU A 76 8.44 -26.55 3.02
CA GLU A 76 8.89 -27.94 3.24
C GLU A 76 8.36 -28.89 2.15
N ARG A 77 7.07 -28.79 1.82
CA ARG A 77 6.43 -29.65 0.82
C ARG A 77 6.87 -29.36 -0.61
N SER A 78 7.20 -28.10 -0.91
CA SER A 78 7.62 -27.68 -2.25
C SER A 78 9.13 -27.75 -2.46
N GLY A 79 9.91 -27.89 -1.38
CA GLY A 79 11.36 -27.76 -1.40
C GLY A 79 11.86 -26.31 -1.53
N ALA A 80 10.99 -25.32 -1.42
CA ALA A 80 11.37 -23.91 -1.45
C ALA A 80 12.05 -23.49 -0.14
N CYS A 81 13.06 -22.63 -0.23
CA CYS A 81 13.70 -22.06 0.96
C CYS A 81 12.73 -21.10 1.67
N TYR A 82 12.59 -21.26 2.98
CA TYR A 82 11.83 -20.35 3.84
C TYR A 82 12.76 -19.23 4.34
N VAL A 83 12.43 -17.97 4.03
CA VAL A 83 13.31 -16.81 4.23
C VAL A 83 12.80 -15.77 5.24
N LEU A 84 11.55 -15.88 5.70
CA LEU A 84 10.94 -14.86 6.56
C LEU A 84 11.47 -14.89 8.01
N GLY A 85 12.22 -15.93 8.39
CA GLY A 85 12.92 -16.03 9.68
C GLY A 85 14.42 -15.68 9.62
N LEU A 86 14.92 -15.15 8.50
CA LEU A 86 16.35 -14.87 8.26
C LEU A 86 16.73 -13.39 8.43
N ARG A 87 15.95 -12.58 9.16
CA ARG A 87 16.45 -11.28 9.62
C ARG A 87 17.51 -11.58 10.69
N ASP A 88 18.78 -11.51 10.31
CA ASP A 88 19.93 -11.62 11.21
C ASP A 88 19.76 -10.66 12.40
N ASP A 89 19.83 -11.21 13.61
CA ASP A 89 19.97 -10.52 14.90
C ASP A 89 21.30 -9.73 14.98
N LYS A 90 21.57 -8.83 14.03
CA LYS A 90 22.81 -8.04 14.01
C LYS A 90 22.69 -6.59 14.46
N ASP A 91 21.47 -6.10 14.66
CA ASP A 91 21.22 -4.69 15.05
C ASP A 91 20.62 -4.52 16.46
N ALA A 92 20.65 -5.57 17.29
CA ALA A 92 20.42 -5.45 18.73
C ALA A 92 21.76 -5.40 19.48
N SER A 93 22.42 -4.24 19.45
CA SER A 93 23.52 -3.89 20.35
C SER A 93 23.26 -2.55 21.02
#